data_AF-A0A9E3N5W0-F1
#
_entry.id   AF-A0A9E3N5W0-F1
#
_cell.length_a   1.000
_cell.length_b   1.000
_cell.length_c   1.000
_cell.angle_alpha   90.00
_cell.angle_beta   90.00
_cell.angle_gamma   90.00
#
_symmetry.space_group_name_H-M   'P 1'
#
loop_
_entity.id
_entity.type
_entity.pdbx_description
1 polymer ?
#
loop_
_entity_poly.entity_id
_entity_poly.type
_entity_poly.pdbx_seq_one_letter_code
_entity_poly.pdbx_strand_id
1 'polypeptide(L)' 'RYDDVVYRIDTKTGDMQKVKVGGEPHGLTVWPQPGRYSLGHTGNLR' A
#
# COMPACT_ATOMS: atom_id res chain seq x y z
N ARG A 1 -18.09 0.81 2.52
CA ARG A 1 -17.15 1.96 2.47
C ARG A 1 -15.79 1.35 2.74
N TYR A 2 -14.94 1.31 1.72
CA TYR A 2 -13.77 0.42 1.57
C TYR A 2 -14.16 -1.03 1.24
N ASP A 3 -13.60 -1.56 0.16
CA ASP A 3 -13.90 -2.89 -0.40
C ASP A 3 -12.94 -3.96 0.16
N ASP A 4 -12.32 -3.71 1.32
CA ASP A 4 -11.36 -4.63 1.96
C ASP A 4 -10.20 -5.07 1.05
N VAL A 5 -9.86 -4.21 0.08
CA VAL A 5 -8.81 -4.46 -0.91
C VAL A 5 -7.83 -3.29 -1.03
N VAL A 6 -6.59 -3.63 -1.35
CA VAL A 6 -5.57 -2.72 -1.85
C VAL A 6 -5.39 -2.94 -3.35
N TYR A 7 -5.23 -1.86 -4.09
CA TYR A 7 -4.93 -1.88 -5.51
C TYR A 7 -3.44 -1.64 -5.73
N ARG A 8 -2.80 -2.55 -6.46
CA ARG A 8 -1.47 -2.34 -7.03
C ARG A 8 -1.64 -1.92 -8.49
N ILE A 9 -1.13 -0.75 -8.84
CA ILE A 9 -1.16 -0.23 -10.21
C ILE A 9 0.28 -0.12 -10.71
N ASP A 10 0.58 -0.73 -11.85
CA ASP A 10 1.83 -0.48 -12.57
C ASP A 10 1.72 0.85 -13.31
N THR A 11 2.60 1.81 -13.00
CA THR A 11 2.56 3.15 -13.57
C THR A 11 3.11 3.23 -15.01
N LYS A 12 3.73 2.17 -15.52
CA LYS A 12 4.27 2.10 -16.89
C LYS A 12 3.28 1.45 -17.84
N THR A 13 2.62 0.38 -17.41
CA THR A 13 1.70 -0.40 -18.25
C THR A 13 0.22 -0.13 -17.95
N GLY A 14 -0.09 0.37 -16.76
CA GLY A 14 -1.46 0.52 -16.27
C GLY A 14 -2.05 -0.76 -15.69
N ASP A 15 -1.27 -1.84 -15.57
CA ASP A 15 -1.75 -3.11 -15.04
C ASP A 15 -2.22 -2.98 -13.59
N MET A 16 -3.41 -3.50 -13.30
CA MET A 16 -4.03 -3.42 -11.98
C MET A 16 -4.18 -4.80 -11.34
N GLN A 17 -3.76 -4.93 -10.08
CA GLN A 17 -3.98 -6.10 -9.26
C GLN A 17 -4.73 -5.75 -7.98
N LYS A 18 -5.72 -6.57 -7.64
CA LYS A 18 -6.48 -6.47 -6.38
C LYS A 18 -5.90 -7.43 -5.36
N VAL A 19 -5.54 -6.91 -4.19
CA VAL A 19 -5.02 -7.68 -3.06
C VAL A 19 -6.03 -7.57 -1.92
N LYS A 20 -6.58 -8.69 -1.45
CA LYS A 20 -7.49 -8.71 -0.29
C LYS A 20 -6.69 -8.42 0.98
N VAL A 21 -7.15 -7.46 1.79
CA VAL A 21 -6.48 -7.04 3.03
C VAL A 21 -7.34 -7.23 4.28
N GLY A 22 -8.59 -7.69 4.11
CA GLY A 22 -9.53 -7.90 5.20
C GLY A 22 -10.27 -6.60 5.58
N GLY A 23 -11.11 -6.71 6.61
CA GLY A 23 -12.01 -5.64 7.05
C GLY A 23 -11.28 -4.35 7.42
N GLU A 24 -11.74 -3.22 6.87
CA GLU A 24 -11.38 -1.87 7.27
C GLU A 24 -9.86 -1.55 7.21
N PRO A 25 -9.27 -1.44 6.00
CA PRO A 25 -7.88 -1.02 5.88
C PRO A 25 -7.70 0.44 6.32
N HIS A 26 -7.07 0.66 7.48
CA HIS A 26 -6.83 1.99 8.06
C HIS A 26 -5.47 2.61 7.71
N GLY A 27 -4.53 1.81 7.20
CA GLY A 27 -3.19 2.26 6.85
C GLY A 27 -2.50 1.32 5.87
N LEU A 28 -1.66 1.88 5.00
CA LEU A 28 -0.82 1.13 4.07
C LEU A 28 0.65 1.48 4.36
N THR A 29 1.49 0.46 4.44
CA THR A 29 2.94 0.58 4.60
C THR A 29 3.64 -0.06 3.42
N VAL A 30 4.65 0.63 2.87
CA VAL A 30 5.54 0.07 1.83
C VAL A 30 6.91 -0.17 2.47
N TRP A 31 7.42 -1.40 2.37
CA TRP A 31 8.70 -1.81 2.96
C TRP A 31 9.49 -2.77 2.06
N PRO A 32 10.83 -2.65 1.95
CA PRO A 32 11.63 -1.50 2.37
C PRO A 32 11.16 -0.26 1.63
N GLN A 33 11.11 0.87 2.33
CA GLN A 33 10.51 2.06 1.78
C GLN A 33 11.27 2.51 0.52
N PRO A 34 10.59 2.64 -0.62
CA PRO A 34 11.25 3.09 -1.83
C PRO A 34 11.58 4.58 -1.70
N GLY A 35 12.87 4.90 -1.79
CA GLY A 35 13.37 6.27 -1.74
C GLY A 35 13.72 6.77 -0.33
N ARG A 36 14.35 7.94 -0.29
CA ARG A 36 14.94 8.54 0.92
C ARG A 36 13.91 9.11 1.92
N TYR A 37 12.63 9.20 1.55
CA TYR A 37 11.62 9.96 2.31
C TYR A 37 10.38 9.12 2.61
N SER A 38 9.98 9.12 3.89
CA SER A 38 8.76 8.45 4.33
C SER A 38 7.56 9.32 4.00
N LEU A 39 6.69 8.82 3.12
CA LEU A 39 5.45 9.47 2.72
C LEU A 39 4.23 8.96 3.51
N GLY A 40 4.45 8.35 4.69
CA GLY A 40 3.36 7.81 5.51
C GLY A 40 3.72 7.62 6.98
N HIS A 41 2.72 7.19 7.77
CA HIS A 41 2.86 6.79 9.17
C HIS A 41 3.61 5.46 9.35
N THR A 42 4.58 5.18 8.48
CA THR A 42 5.37 3.95 8.47
C THR A 42 6.20 3.90 9.75
N GLY A 43 5.68 3.21 10.75
CA GLY A 43 6.34 3.02 12.03
C GLY A 43 7.71 2.38 11.81
N ASN A 44 8.73 2.92 12.49
CA ASN A 44 10.07 2.37 12.52
C ASN A 44 10.03 1.01 13.24
N LEU A 45 10.05 -0.09 12.48
CA LEU A 45 10.12 -1.44 13.02
C LEU A 45 11.61 -1.74 13.30
N ARG A 46 11.98 -1.74 14.59
CA ARG A 46 13.27 -2.28 15.06
C ARG A 46 13.24 -3.80 15.07
#